data_AF-A0A2E7RT12-F1
#
_entry.id   AF-A0A2E7RT12-F1
#
_cell.length_a   1.000
_cell.length_b   1.000
_cell.length_c   1.000
_cell.angle_alpha   90.00
_cell.angle_beta   90.00
_cell.angle_gamma   90.00
#
_symmetry.space_group_name_H-M   'P 1'
#
loop_
_entity.id
_entity.type
_entity.pdbx_description
1 polymer ?
#
loop_
_entity_poly.entity_id
_entity_poly.type
_entity_poly.pdbx_seq_one_letter_code
_entity_poly.pdbx_strand_id
1 'polypeptide(L)'
;YDSNLDFPLFGSVSIPLLYMALVVFMIPIMGNTINSIDVLNGVASGFITIASFALSICLFILENYEIGVVCLCLAFSSLAFYKYHKFPSRIFPGDSGAITFGAAYGGIAIIGGVEVIAAIAILPAIINSFLFLSSVKKIVEHREIKNPTTHTDDWKLKTTSENHAPITLVRLLIAKKPLSEKQIGIEIFKLAIFSGILAIITSFMMGVNF
;
A
#
# COMPACT_ATOMS: atom_id res chain seq x y z
N TYR A 1 -12.54 7.69 -22.63
CA TYR A 1 -11.53 7.75 -21.56
C TYR A 1 -10.64 8.92 -21.89
N ASP A 2 -10.61 9.91 -21.02
CA ASP A 2 -9.67 11.01 -21.15
C ASP A 2 -8.28 10.50 -20.72
N SER A 3 -7.23 10.91 -21.41
CA SER A 3 -5.84 10.44 -21.15
C SER A 3 -5.05 11.44 -20.31
N ASN A 4 -5.77 12.28 -19.58
CA ASN A 4 -5.22 13.29 -18.70
C ASN A 4 -4.96 12.70 -17.33
N LEU A 5 -3.89 13.14 -16.71
CA LEU A 5 -3.55 12.77 -15.34
C LEU A 5 -3.74 14.01 -14.47
N ASP A 6 -4.62 13.90 -13.48
CA ASP A 6 -4.98 15.03 -12.63
C ASP A 6 -4.00 15.14 -11.47
N PHE A 7 -3.29 16.27 -11.44
CA PHE A 7 -2.34 16.57 -10.37
C PHE A 7 -2.95 17.56 -9.37
N PRO A 8 -2.69 17.39 -8.07
CA PRO A 8 -3.04 18.42 -7.10
C PRO A 8 -2.33 19.73 -7.46
N LEU A 9 -3.05 20.86 -7.38
CA LEU A 9 -2.58 22.23 -7.64
C LEU A 9 -2.24 22.58 -9.10
N PHE A 10 -1.93 21.61 -9.96
CA PHE A 10 -1.52 21.85 -11.35
C PHE A 10 -2.60 21.54 -12.38
N GLY A 11 -3.72 20.94 -11.95
CA GLY A 11 -4.82 20.56 -12.84
C GLY A 11 -4.48 19.35 -13.72
N SER A 12 -5.28 19.18 -14.77
CA SER A 12 -5.16 18.08 -15.71
C SER A 12 -3.97 18.26 -16.66
N VAL A 13 -3.06 17.28 -16.69
CA VAL A 13 -1.92 17.26 -17.62
C VAL A 13 -2.13 16.19 -18.66
N SER A 14 -2.14 16.57 -19.94
CA SER A 14 -2.27 15.64 -21.08
C SER A 14 -0.95 14.96 -21.40
N ILE A 15 -0.83 13.68 -21.05
CA ILE A 15 0.36 12.84 -21.32
C ILE A 15 -0.05 11.46 -21.86
N PRO A 16 -0.65 11.38 -23.08
CA PRO A 16 -1.41 10.21 -23.51
C PRO A 16 -0.61 8.91 -23.59
N LEU A 17 0.63 8.97 -24.08
CA LEU A 17 1.49 7.79 -24.21
C LEU A 17 1.97 7.28 -22.84
N LEU A 18 2.34 8.20 -21.95
CA LEU A 18 2.75 7.85 -20.59
C LEU A 18 1.56 7.35 -19.76
N TYR A 19 0.38 7.91 -19.96
CA TYR A 19 -0.87 7.45 -19.34
C TYR A 19 -1.19 6.01 -19.75
N MET A 20 -1.07 5.67 -21.04
CA MET A 20 -1.30 4.29 -21.50
C MET A 20 -0.32 3.29 -20.86
N ALA A 21 0.96 3.65 -20.74
CA ALA A 21 1.93 2.83 -20.03
C ALA A 21 1.58 2.72 -18.54
N LEU A 22 1.19 3.83 -17.91
CA LEU A 22 0.78 3.86 -16.50
C LEU A 22 -0.38 2.91 -16.24
N VAL A 23 -1.45 2.95 -17.03
CA VAL A 23 -2.62 2.06 -16.88
C VAL A 23 -2.21 0.58 -16.97
N VAL A 24 -1.36 0.22 -17.94
CA VAL A 24 -0.92 -1.17 -18.15
C VAL A 24 -0.07 -1.67 -16.97
N PHE A 25 0.85 -0.83 -16.48
CA PHE A 25 1.79 -1.24 -15.43
C PHE A 25 1.25 -1.03 -14.01
N MET A 26 0.26 -0.17 -13.81
CA MET A 26 -0.24 0.15 -12.47
C MET A 26 -0.85 -1.06 -11.76
N ILE A 27 -1.54 -1.95 -12.48
CA ILE A 27 -2.09 -3.19 -11.90
C ILE A 27 -0.99 -4.12 -11.34
N PRO A 28 0.01 -4.57 -12.13
CA PRO A 28 1.07 -5.41 -11.59
C PRO A 28 1.96 -4.68 -10.58
N ILE A 29 2.19 -3.37 -10.73
CA ILE A 29 2.93 -2.59 -9.73
C ILE A 29 2.17 -2.60 -8.41
N MET A 30 0.87 -2.29 -8.42
CA MET A 30 0.06 -2.21 -7.22
C MET A 30 -0.07 -3.56 -6.50
N GLY A 31 -0.27 -4.64 -7.27
CA GLY A 31 -0.30 -6.01 -6.75
C GLY A 31 0.99 -6.35 -6.01
N ASN A 32 2.14 -6.09 -6.62
CA ASN A 32 3.45 -6.33 -5.99
C ASN A 32 3.73 -5.38 -4.82
N THR A 33 3.25 -4.14 -4.88
CA THR A 33 3.40 -3.18 -3.78
C THR A 33 2.69 -3.66 -2.52
N ILE A 34 1.44 -4.14 -2.64
CA ILE A 34 0.69 -4.68 -1.50
C ILE A 34 1.27 -6.03 -1.05
N ASN A 35 1.75 -6.88 -1.97
CA ASN A 35 2.46 -8.10 -1.61
C ASN A 35 3.74 -7.81 -0.80
N SER A 36 4.50 -6.76 -1.15
CA SER A 36 5.76 -6.42 -0.46
C SER A 36 5.59 -6.04 1.01
N ILE A 37 4.42 -5.50 1.39
CA ILE A 37 4.13 -5.09 2.78
C ILE A 37 3.50 -6.22 3.59
N ASP A 38 3.10 -7.33 2.96
CA ASP A 38 2.50 -8.50 3.59
C ASP A 38 3.54 -9.39 4.29
N VAL A 39 4.31 -8.80 5.19
CA VAL A 39 5.41 -9.48 5.90
C VAL A 39 4.96 -10.00 7.27
N LEU A 40 3.83 -9.52 7.79
CA LEU A 40 3.34 -9.78 9.15
C LEU A 40 1.82 -10.02 9.16
N ASN A 41 1.36 -10.81 10.13
CA ASN A 41 -0.03 -11.20 10.33
C ASN A 41 -0.98 -10.00 10.36
N GLY A 42 -1.89 -9.95 9.38
CA GLY A 42 -2.93 -8.93 9.29
C GLY A 42 -2.49 -7.62 8.64
N VAL A 43 -1.21 -7.45 8.29
CA VAL A 43 -0.72 -6.16 7.78
C VAL A 43 -1.30 -5.85 6.41
N ALA A 44 -1.24 -6.74 5.41
CA ALA A 44 -1.76 -6.41 4.08
C ALA A 44 -3.26 -6.11 4.08
N SER A 45 -4.07 -6.97 4.70
CA SER A 45 -5.52 -6.76 4.76
C SER A 45 -5.91 -5.55 5.61
N GLY A 46 -5.21 -5.29 6.72
CA GLY A 46 -5.48 -4.10 7.54
C GLY A 46 -5.06 -2.81 6.83
N PHE A 47 -3.93 -2.84 6.13
CA PHE A 47 -3.42 -1.73 5.34
C PHE A 47 -4.38 -1.37 4.21
N ILE A 48 -4.81 -2.38 3.43
CA ILE A 48 -5.73 -2.13 2.31
C ILE A 48 -7.12 -1.68 2.79
N THR A 49 -7.58 -2.14 3.97
CA THR A 49 -8.80 -1.62 4.60
C THR A 49 -8.68 -0.11 4.85
N ILE A 50 -7.60 0.32 5.51
CA ILE A 50 -7.37 1.74 5.82
C ILE A 50 -7.29 2.56 4.53
N ALA A 51 -6.48 2.12 3.57
CA ALA A 51 -6.29 2.81 2.30
C ALA A 51 -7.59 2.90 1.49
N SER A 52 -8.37 1.83 1.43
CA SER A 52 -9.64 1.81 0.66
C SER A 52 -10.72 2.67 1.32
N PHE A 53 -10.80 2.71 2.65
CA PHE A 53 -11.71 3.66 3.32
C PHE A 53 -11.30 5.12 3.04
N ALA A 54 -10.01 5.44 3.11
CA ALA A 54 -9.52 6.78 2.78
C ALA A 54 -9.81 7.13 1.31
N LEU A 55 -9.54 6.23 0.38
CA LEU A 55 -9.78 6.46 -1.05
C LEU A 55 -11.28 6.60 -1.36
N SER A 56 -12.14 5.83 -0.70
CA SER A 56 -13.60 5.99 -0.82
C SER A 56 -14.08 7.38 -0.36
N ILE A 57 -13.54 7.89 0.76
CA ILE A 57 -13.82 9.27 1.20
C ILE A 57 -13.36 10.28 0.15
N CYS A 58 -12.17 10.09 -0.44
CA CYS A 58 -11.66 10.96 -1.50
C CYS A 58 -12.58 10.97 -2.73
N LEU A 59 -13.06 9.79 -3.16
CA LEU A 59 -13.99 9.66 -4.28
C LEU A 59 -15.33 10.34 -4.01
N PHE A 60 -15.83 10.30 -2.77
CA PHE A 60 -17.04 11.03 -2.39
C PHE A 60 -16.85 12.54 -2.34
N ILE A 61 -15.66 13.02 -1.95
CA ILE A 61 -15.31 14.45 -2.01
C ILE A 61 -15.28 14.95 -3.45
N LEU A 62 -14.82 14.11 -4.38
CA LEU A 62 -14.78 14.39 -5.82
C LEU A 62 -16.09 14.07 -6.55
N GLU A 63 -17.17 13.82 -5.81
CA GLU A 63 -18.52 13.50 -6.35
C GLU A 63 -18.58 12.24 -7.24
N ASN A 64 -17.54 11.40 -7.21
CA ASN A 64 -17.47 10.13 -7.92
C ASN A 64 -18.09 9.00 -7.06
N TYR A 65 -19.39 9.11 -6.80
CA TYR A 65 -20.10 8.25 -5.84
C TYR A 65 -20.14 6.78 -6.26
N GLU A 66 -20.31 6.50 -7.55
CA GLU A 66 -20.38 5.12 -8.07
C GLU A 66 -19.08 4.36 -7.77
N ILE A 67 -17.94 4.94 -8.12
CA ILE A 67 -16.63 4.33 -7.85
C ILE A 67 -16.30 4.36 -6.35
N GLY A 68 -16.75 5.39 -5.63
CA GLY A 68 -16.64 5.46 -4.18
C GLY A 68 -17.33 4.28 -3.46
N VAL A 69 -18.50 3.85 -3.95
CA VAL A 69 -19.21 2.66 -3.43
C VAL A 69 -18.49 1.36 -3.79
N VAL A 70 -17.96 1.24 -5.01
CA VAL A 70 -17.11 0.08 -5.39
C VAL A 70 -15.88 -0.01 -4.47
N CYS A 71 -15.27 1.13 -4.14
CA CYS A 71 -14.17 1.20 -3.20
C CYS A 71 -14.56 0.77 -1.77
N LEU A 72 -15.78 1.10 -1.31
CA LEU A 72 -16.30 0.59 -0.03
C LEU A 72 -16.44 -0.93 -0.03
N CYS A 73 -16.83 -1.55 -1.15
CA CYS A 73 -16.86 -3.01 -1.23
C CYS A 73 -15.47 -3.62 -0.98
N LEU A 74 -14.41 -3.02 -1.51
CA LEU A 74 -13.03 -3.43 -1.22
C LEU A 74 -12.64 -3.17 0.25
N ALA A 75 -13.04 -2.02 0.80
CA ALA A 75 -12.78 -1.66 2.20
C ALA A 75 -13.44 -2.64 3.19
N PHE A 76 -14.71 -2.97 3.00
CA PHE A 76 -15.44 -3.90 3.86
C PHE A 76 -15.03 -5.37 3.65
N SER A 77 -14.76 -5.79 2.41
CA SER A 77 -14.27 -7.15 2.15
C SER A 77 -12.89 -7.40 2.78
N SER A 78 -11.97 -6.43 2.65
CA SER A 78 -10.67 -6.50 3.32
C SER A 78 -10.78 -6.41 4.84
N LEU A 79 -11.72 -5.64 5.39
CA LEU A 79 -11.97 -5.59 6.83
C LEU A 79 -12.49 -6.93 7.37
N ALA A 80 -13.40 -7.56 6.63
CA ALA A 80 -13.90 -8.90 6.96
C ALA A 80 -12.78 -9.94 6.91
N PHE A 81 -11.89 -9.86 5.92
CA PHE A 81 -10.70 -10.71 5.84
C PHE A 81 -9.73 -10.45 7.02
N TYR A 82 -9.47 -9.18 7.33
CA TYR A 82 -8.60 -8.76 8.43
C TYR A 82 -9.06 -9.33 9.78
N LYS A 83 -10.36 -9.50 10.01
CA LYS A 83 -10.89 -10.14 11.23
C LYS A 83 -10.27 -11.52 11.50
N TYR A 84 -9.96 -12.28 10.44
CA TYR A 84 -9.38 -13.62 10.52
C TYR A 84 -7.86 -13.64 10.28
N HIS A 85 -7.35 -12.64 9.54
CA HIS A 85 -5.93 -12.50 9.23
C HIS A 85 -5.11 -11.79 10.33
N LYS A 86 -5.76 -10.98 11.19
CA LYS A 86 -5.08 -10.27 12.30
C LYS A 86 -4.37 -11.23 13.26
N PHE A 87 -3.31 -10.75 13.90
CA PHE A 87 -2.56 -11.52 14.90
C PHE A 87 -3.42 -11.96 16.11
N PRO A 88 -3.34 -13.23 16.55
CA PRO A 88 -2.73 -14.38 15.88
C PRO A 88 -3.57 -14.85 14.68
N SER A 89 -2.93 -14.97 13.52
CA SER A 89 -3.64 -15.22 12.25
C SER A 89 -4.24 -16.62 12.16
N ARG A 90 -5.43 -16.72 11.55
CA ARG A 90 -6.11 -17.99 11.24
C ARG A 90 -6.08 -18.32 9.76
N ILE A 91 -5.97 -17.30 8.90
CA ILE A 91 -5.94 -17.43 7.45
C ILE A 91 -4.88 -16.50 6.89
N PHE A 92 -4.23 -16.92 5.81
CA PHE A 92 -3.24 -16.10 5.12
C PHE A 92 -3.77 -15.75 3.72
N PRO A 93 -3.60 -14.50 3.26
CA PRO A 93 -3.96 -14.13 1.88
C PRO A 93 -3.05 -14.82 0.85
N GLY A 94 -1.78 -15.05 1.21
CA GLY A 94 -0.74 -15.51 0.29
C GLY A 94 -0.50 -14.50 -0.84
N ASP A 95 0.31 -14.90 -1.81
CA ASP A 95 0.63 -14.04 -2.95
C ASP A 95 -0.62 -13.67 -3.75
N SER A 96 -1.49 -14.65 -4.00
CA SER A 96 -2.74 -14.44 -4.74
C SER A 96 -3.64 -13.42 -4.05
N GLY A 97 -3.81 -13.48 -2.73
CA GLY A 97 -4.65 -12.54 -2.00
C GLY A 97 -4.07 -11.13 -1.97
N ALA A 98 -2.77 -10.99 -1.70
CA ALA A 98 -2.13 -9.68 -1.68
C ALA A 98 -2.10 -9.00 -3.06
N ILE A 99 -1.82 -9.78 -4.12
CA ILE A 99 -1.88 -9.28 -5.50
C ILE A 99 -3.32 -8.89 -5.86
N THR A 100 -4.32 -9.68 -5.45
CA THR A 100 -5.74 -9.36 -5.69
C THR A 100 -6.14 -8.05 -5.02
N PHE A 101 -5.74 -7.82 -3.77
CA PHE A 101 -5.98 -6.56 -3.08
C PHE A 101 -5.35 -5.37 -3.80
N GLY A 102 -4.09 -5.49 -4.21
CA GLY A 102 -3.41 -4.44 -4.97
C GLY A 102 -4.04 -4.20 -6.34
N ALA A 103 -4.31 -5.25 -7.11
CA ALA A 103 -4.93 -5.14 -8.42
C ALA A 103 -6.32 -4.49 -8.36
N ALA A 104 -7.16 -4.88 -7.40
CA ALA A 104 -8.47 -4.28 -7.20
C ALA A 104 -8.36 -2.79 -6.85
N TYR A 105 -7.46 -2.43 -5.93
CA TYR A 105 -7.23 -1.04 -5.55
C TYR A 105 -6.70 -0.19 -6.71
N GLY A 106 -5.74 -0.72 -7.48
CA GLY A 106 -5.22 -0.06 -8.69
C GLY A 106 -6.28 0.12 -9.77
N GLY A 107 -7.13 -0.89 -9.99
CA GLY A 107 -8.25 -0.81 -10.93
C GLY A 107 -9.26 0.26 -10.53
N ILE A 108 -9.62 0.33 -9.25
CA ILE A 108 -10.49 1.40 -8.72
C ILE A 108 -9.87 2.78 -8.95
N ALA A 109 -8.56 2.92 -8.73
CA ALA A 109 -7.86 4.19 -8.93
C ALA A 109 -7.89 4.67 -10.39
N ILE A 110 -7.66 3.76 -11.34
CA ILE A 110 -7.74 4.05 -12.79
C ILE A 110 -9.17 4.39 -13.19
N ILE A 111 -10.14 3.57 -12.76
CA ILE A 111 -11.55 3.79 -13.12
C ILE A 111 -12.09 5.08 -12.52
N GLY A 112 -11.63 5.44 -11.33
CA GLY A 112 -11.99 6.67 -10.66
C GLY A 112 -11.27 7.92 -11.17
N GLY A 113 -10.22 7.78 -11.98
CA GLY A 113 -9.35 8.91 -12.39
C GLY A 113 -8.62 9.56 -11.20
N VAL A 114 -8.28 8.77 -10.18
CA VAL A 114 -7.72 9.26 -8.91
C VAL A 114 -6.36 8.60 -8.60
N GLU A 115 -5.57 8.30 -9.63
CA GLU A 115 -4.33 7.53 -9.53
C GLU A 115 -3.31 8.19 -8.57
N VAL A 116 -3.20 9.52 -8.60
CA VAL A 116 -2.31 10.29 -7.73
C VAL A 116 -2.77 10.21 -6.26
N ILE A 117 -4.06 10.42 -6.01
CA ILE A 117 -4.65 10.33 -4.66
C ILE A 117 -4.48 8.91 -4.11
N ALA A 118 -4.73 7.91 -4.94
CA ALA A 118 -4.58 6.50 -4.59
C ALA A 118 -3.14 6.16 -4.23
N ALA A 119 -2.16 6.67 -4.97
CA ALA A 119 -0.73 6.51 -4.68
C ALA A 119 -0.32 7.17 -3.36
N ILE A 120 -0.85 8.36 -3.06
CA ILE A 120 -0.62 9.05 -1.79
C ILE A 120 -1.15 8.23 -0.61
N ALA A 121 -2.37 7.67 -0.72
CA ALA A 121 -3.00 6.88 0.35
C ALA A 121 -2.20 5.62 0.73
N ILE A 122 -1.46 5.03 -0.22
CA ILE A 122 -0.62 3.84 0.01
C ILE A 122 0.88 4.14 0.08
N LEU A 123 1.27 5.40 0.16
CA LEU A 123 2.67 5.84 0.12
C LEU A 123 3.63 5.00 0.98
N PRO A 124 3.27 4.53 2.20
CA PRO A 124 4.17 3.68 2.99
C PRO A 124 4.50 2.35 2.32
N ALA A 125 3.57 1.75 1.58
CA ALA A 125 3.80 0.52 0.82
C ALA A 125 4.67 0.76 -0.42
N ILE A 126 4.49 1.90 -1.10
CA ILE A 126 5.36 2.32 -2.21
C ILE A 126 6.79 2.51 -1.71
N ILE A 127 6.96 3.20 -0.57
CA ILE A 127 8.27 3.39 0.06
C ILE A 127 8.88 2.04 0.43
N ASN A 128 8.11 1.12 1.02
CA ASN A 128 8.62 -0.22 1.33
C ASN A 128 9.11 -0.96 0.06
N SER A 129 8.33 -0.93 -1.01
CA SER A 129 8.71 -1.54 -2.30
C SER A 129 9.99 -0.92 -2.86
N PHE A 130 10.10 0.41 -2.82
CA PHE A 130 11.27 1.14 -3.28
C PHE A 130 12.53 0.83 -2.44
N LEU A 131 12.40 0.82 -1.10
CA LEU A 131 13.50 0.47 -0.19
C LEU A 131 14.01 -0.96 -0.44
N PHE A 132 13.07 -1.90 -0.63
CA PHE A 132 13.41 -3.28 -0.94
C PHE A 132 14.17 -3.36 -2.26
N LEU A 133 13.61 -2.85 -3.36
CA LEU A 133 14.22 -2.91 -4.69
C LEU A 133 15.59 -2.20 -4.74
N SER A 134 15.69 -1.01 -4.15
CA SER A 134 16.94 -0.23 -4.14
C SER A 134 18.05 -0.91 -3.32
N SER A 135 17.68 -1.68 -2.29
CA SER A 135 18.64 -2.43 -1.47
C SER A 135 19.11 -3.73 -2.12
N VAL A 136 18.24 -4.41 -2.87
CA VAL A 136 18.54 -5.73 -3.46
C VAL A 136 19.45 -5.61 -4.70
N LYS A 137 19.52 -4.46 -5.38
CA LYS A 137 20.48 -4.07 -6.47
C LYS A 137 20.69 -5.05 -7.65
N LYS A 138 20.11 -6.23 -7.62
CA LYS A 138 20.15 -7.31 -8.62
C LYS A 138 18.78 -7.99 -8.66
N ILE A 139 18.46 -8.61 -9.78
CA ILE A 139 17.36 -9.59 -9.83
C ILE A 139 17.89 -10.83 -9.12
N VAL A 140 17.47 -11.02 -7.87
CA VAL A 140 17.89 -12.13 -7.01
C VAL A 140 16.67 -13.00 -6.76
N GLU A 141 16.81 -14.32 -6.87
CA GLU A 141 15.72 -15.23 -6.53
C GLU A 141 15.34 -15.07 -5.06
N HIS A 142 14.04 -15.09 -4.74
CA HIS A 142 13.54 -14.91 -3.37
C HIS A 142 14.21 -15.86 -2.34
N ARG A 143 14.66 -17.03 -2.79
CA ARG A 143 15.35 -18.04 -1.98
C ARG A 143 16.78 -17.65 -1.59
N GLU A 144 17.43 -16.79 -2.37
CA GLU A 144 18.78 -16.27 -2.11
C GLU A 144 18.76 -14.98 -1.28
N ILE A 145 17.58 -14.42 -1.02
CA ILE A 145 17.41 -13.21 -0.23
C ILE A 145 17.52 -13.55 1.26
N LYS A 146 18.52 -12.97 1.92
CA LYS A 146 18.73 -13.09 3.36
C LYS A 146 17.60 -12.42 4.13
N ASN A 147 17.08 -13.12 5.14
CA ASN A 147 16.00 -12.61 5.99
C ASN A 147 16.40 -11.28 6.65
N PRO A 148 15.61 -10.20 6.46
CA PRO A 148 15.95 -8.86 6.97
C PRO A 148 15.77 -8.72 8.49
N THR A 149 15.14 -9.70 9.13
CA THR A 149 14.81 -9.71 10.56
C THR A 149 15.22 -11.03 11.21
N THR A 150 15.48 -10.99 12.51
CA THR A 150 15.70 -12.18 13.35
C THR A 150 14.85 -12.07 14.62
N HIS A 151 14.72 -13.16 15.37
CA HIS A 151 13.97 -13.17 16.63
C HIS A 151 14.90 -12.99 17.83
N THR A 152 14.40 -12.31 18.87
CA THR A 152 14.95 -12.39 20.23
C THR A 152 14.40 -13.61 20.95
N ASP A 153 15.00 -13.99 22.08
CA ASP A 153 14.52 -15.09 22.92
C ASP A 153 13.06 -14.88 23.39
N ASP A 154 12.64 -13.61 23.55
CA ASP A 154 11.25 -13.21 23.87
C ASP A 154 10.32 -13.09 22.64
N TRP A 155 10.66 -13.71 21.50
CA TRP A 155 9.86 -13.69 20.26
C TRP A 155 9.60 -12.31 19.62
N LYS A 156 10.36 -11.27 19.99
CA LYS A 156 10.34 -9.97 19.31
C LYS A 156 11.22 -10.00 18.05
N LEU A 157 10.91 -9.15 17.10
CA LEU A 157 11.68 -8.96 15.88
C LEU A 157 12.79 -7.93 16.12
N LYS A 158 14.02 -8.27 15.76
CA LYS A 158 15.19 -7.38 15.74
C LYS A 158 15.83 -7.39 14.35
N THR A 159 16.67 -6.38 14.08
CA THR A 159 17.44 -6.34 12.84
C THR A 159 18.41 -7.51 12.75
N THR A 160 18.62 -8.02 11.53
CA THR A 160 19.74 -8.92 11.27
C THR A 160 21.07 -8.16 11.31
N SER A 161 22.13 -8.83 11.77
CA SER A 161 23.51 -8.32 11.75
C SER A 161 24.16 -8.40 10.37
N GLU A 162 23.46 -8.94 9.37
CA GLU A 162 23.98 -9.05 8.01
C GLU A 162 23.92 -7.73 7.23
N ASN A 163 25.09 -7.29 6.75
CA ASN A 163 25.26 -6.02 6.03
C ASN A 163 24.55 -5.96 4.67
N HIS A 164 24.19 -7.10 4.07
CA HIS A 164 23.58 -7.18 2.73
C HIS A 164 22.10 -7.56 2.75
N ALA A 165 21.48 -7.67 3.93
CA ALA A 165 20.06 -7.93 3.98
C ALA A 165 19.27 -6.74 3.40
N PRO A 166 18.07 -6.97 2.84
CA PRO A 166 17.26 -5.89 2.28
C PRO A 166 16.89 -4.83 3.31
N ILE A 167 16.69 -3.60 2.85
CA ILE A 167 16.07 -2.54 3.65
C ILE A 167 14.56 -2.63 3.43
N THR A 168 13.82 -2.83 4.52
CA THR A 168 12.35 -2.86 4.50
C THR A 168 11.82 -1.88 5.53
N LEU A 169 10.56 -1.48 5.40
CA LEU A 169 9.90 -0.62 6.39
C LEU A 169 9.95 -1.26 7.79
N VAL A 170 9.72 -2.57 7.88
CA VAL A 170 9.84 -3.34 9.12
C VAL A 170 11.24 -3.20 9.72
N ARG A 171 12.30 -3.36 8.91
CA ARG A 171 13.69 -3.25 9.37
C ARG A 171 14.00 -1.85 9.90
N LEU A 172 13.45 -0.81 9.28
CA LEU A 172 13.59 0.57 9.76
C LEU A 172 12.85 0.80 11.08
N LEU A 173 11.64 0.26 11.24
CA LEU A 173 10.85 0.40 12.46
C LEU A 173 11.53 -0.25 13.68
N ILE A 174 12.19 -1.39 13.48
CA ILE A 174 12.89 -2.12 14.55
C ILE A 174 14.37 -1.73 14.70
N ALA A 175 14.87 -0.77 13.90
CA ALA A 175 16.28 -0.39 13.89
C ALA A 175 16.78 0.14 15.24
N LYS A 176 15.92 0.84 15.99
CA LYS A 176 16.27 1.41 17.31
C LYS A 176 16.05 0.44 18.46
N LYS A 177 15.02 -0.39 18.38
CA LYS A 177 14.66 -1.35 19.43
C LYS A 177 13.87 -2.52 18.87
N PRO A 178 14.01 -3.74 19.43
CA PRO A 178 13.17 -4.87 19.05
C PRO A 178 11.69 -4.61 19.36
N LEU A 179 10.81 -4.99 18.44
CA LEU A 179 9.36 -4.83 18.57
C LEU A 179 8.64 -6.17 18.36
N SER A 180 7.49 -6.35 18.98
CA SER A 180 6.62 -7.49 18.64
C SER A 180 5.93 -7.27 17.30
N GLU A 181 5.53 -8.36 16.66
CA GLU A 181 4.78 -8.33 15.40
C GLU A 181 3.56 -7.41 15.46
N LYS A 182 2.78 -7.50 16.55
CA LYS A 182 1.63 -6.62 16.80
C LYS A 182 2.02 -5.15 16.88
N GLN A 183 3.14 -4.82 17.53
CA GLN A 183 3.62 -3.44 17.62
C GLN A 183 4.01 -2.89 16.24
N ILE A 184 4.70 -3.69 15.44
CA ILE A 184 5.12 -3.28 14.09
C ILE A 184 3.89 -3.06 13.21
N GLY A 185 2.92 -3.97 13.25
CA GLY A 185 1.65 -3.79 12.51
C GLY A 185 0.92 -2.50 12.89
N ILE A 186 0.90 -2.14 14.18
CA ILE A 186 0.31 -0.87 14.64
C ILE A 186 1.06 0.35 14.06
N GLU A 187 2.40 0.33 14.04
CA GLU A 187 3.17 1.43 13.46
C GLU A 187 2.93 1.56 11.94
N ILE A 188 2.82 0.43 11.22
CA ILE A 188 2.45 0.44 9.80
C ILE A 188 1.05 1.03 9.59
N PHE A 189 0.07 0.68 10.44
CA PHE A 189 -1.28 1.25 10.36
C PHE A 189 -1.30 2.75 10.65
N LYS A 190 -0.48 3.24 11.59
CA LYS A 190 -0.35 4.70 11.82
C LYS A 190 0.17 5.41 10.57
N LEU A 191 1.17 4.84 9.89
CA LEU A 191 1.67 5.39 8.63
C LEU A 191 0.60 5.36 7.54
N ALA A 192 -0.17 4.27 7.43
CA ALA A 192 -1.28 4.17 6.48
C ALA A 192 -2.38 5.21 6.74
N ILE A 193 -2.76 5.43 8.01
CA ILE A 193 -3.72 6.47 8.40
C ILE A 193 -3.20 7.86 8.06
N PHE A 194 -1.93 8.15 8.37
CA PHE A 194 -1.29 9.43 8.04
C PHE A 194 -1.34 9.71 6.53
N SER A 195 -0.95 8.72 5.72
CA SER A 195 -1.02 8.80 4.26
C SER A 195 -2.45 8.90 3.72
N GLY A 196 -3.41 8.21 4.34
CA GLY A 196 -4.83 8.35 4.01
C GLY A 196 -5.38 9.75 4.30
N ILE A 197 -5.00 10.36 5.42
CA ILE A 197 -5.34 11.76 5.74
C ILE A 197 -4.76 12.70 4.70
N LEU A 198 -3.50 12.49 4.29
CA LEU A 198 -2.87 13.28 3.24
C LEU A 198 -3.60 13.14 1.90
N ALA A 199 -4.06 11.94 1.56
CA ALA A 199 -4.87 11.70 0.36
C ALA A 199 -6.21 12.45 0.41
N ILE A 200 -6.89 12.46 1.56
CA ILE A 200 -8.14 13.22 1.76
C ILE A 200 -7.90 14.73 1.63
N ILE A 201 -6.82 15.26 2.21
CA ILE A 201 -6.44 16.67 2.01
C ILE A 201 -6.21 16.95 0.51
N THR A 202 -5.51 16.04 -0.18
CA THR A 202 -5.26 16.14 -1.61
C THR A 202 -6.55 16.14 -2.42
N SER A 203 -7.53 15.31 -2.08
CA SER A 203 -8.82 15.29 -2.78
C SER A 203 -9.59 16.60 -2.61
N PHE A 204 -9.54 17.24 -1.44
CA PHE A 204 -10.11 18.58 -1.28
C PHE A 204 -9.40 19.61 -2.17
N MET A 205 -8.07 19.54 -2.28
CA MET A 205 -7.31 20.45 -3.14
C MET A 205 -7.59 20.23 -4.63
N MET A 206 -7.96 19.03 -5.05
CA MET A 206 -8.33 18.70 -6.43
C MET A 206 -9.81 19.00 -6.73
N GLY A 207 -10.70 18.87 -5.75
CA GLY A 207 -12.13 19.18 -5.91
C GLY A 207 -12.45 20.69 -5.90
N VAL A 208 -11.52 21.52 -5.40
CA VAL A 208 -11.63 22.98 -5.50
C VAL A 208 -11.16 23.41 -6.90
N ASN A 209 -12.10 23.43 -7.86
CA ASN A 209 -11.89 24.11 -9.13
C ASN A 209 -11.67 25.62 -8.86
N PHE A 210 -10.53 26.15 -9.31
CA PHE A 210 -10.32 27.61 -9.45
C PHE A 210 -10.83 28.09 -10.82
#